data_AF-T1CH58-F1
#
_entry.id   AF-T1CH58-F1
#
_cell.length_a   1.000
_cell.length_b   1.000
_cell.length_c   1.000
_cell.angle_alpha   90.00
_cell.angle_beta   90.00
_cell.angle_gamma   90.00
#
_symmetry.space_group_name_H-M   'P 1'
#
loop_
_entity.id
_entity.type
_entity.pdbx_description
1 polymer ?
#
loop_
_entity_poly.entity_id
_entity_poly.type
_entity_poly.pdbx_seq_one_letter_code
_entity_poly.pdbx_strand_id
1 'polypeptide(L)'
;MAGVAQRTVYGIRRQVMEKLARLPVQFFDSHPHGEVLSRVVNDFDNISSTLQQSLTQLVTSVVTFVGVIVMMLTISPIMTLAVALTLPLSFVVTTMIAKRSQIYFMERQQRLGALNGHVEEMYTGHVIVRAFGHEQRSLDQFNRMNDDLAEST
;
A
#
# COMPACT_ATOMS: atom_id res chain seq x y z
N MET A 1 -21.58 -14.04 -11.13
CA MET A 1 -20.55 -13.31 -10.35
C MET A 1 -21.07 -12.83 -9.01
N ALA A 2 -22.05 -11.90 -9.01
CA ALA A 2 -22.62 -11.33 -7.78
C ALA A 2 -23.07 -12.40 -6.77
N GLY A 3 -23.73 -13.47 -7.23
CA GLY A 3 -24.23 -14.53 -6.34
C GLY A 3 -23.15 -15.32 -5.58
N VAL A 4 -21.95 -15.53 -6.16
CA VAL A 4 -20.86 -16.26 -5.47
C VAL A 4 -20.22 -15.35 -4.42
N ALA A 5 -19.88 -14.11 -4.82
CA ALA A 5 -19.34 -13.11 -3.91
C ALA A 5 -20.29 -12.87 -2.72
N GLN A 6 -21.58 -12.70 -3.01
CA GLN A 6 -22.61 -12.44 -2.00
C GLN A 6 -22.85 -13.63 -1.08
N ARG A 7 -22.80 -14.88 -1.57
CA ARG A 7 -22.86 -16.08 -0.72
C ARG A 7 -21.64 -16.19 0.20
N THR A 8 -20.44 -15.89 -0.30
CA THR A 8 -19.22 -15.89 0.51
C THR A 8 -19.28 -14.82 1.60
N VAL A 9 -19.63 -13.58 1.25
CA VAL A 9 -19.79 -12.48 2.21
C VAL A 9 -20.84 -12.81 3.25
N TYR A 10 -21.98 -13.36 2.82
CA TYR A 10 -23.04 -13.80 3.72
C TYR A 10 -22.54 -14.86 4.72
N GLY A 11 -21.76 -15.84 4.26
CA GLY A 11 -21.14 -16.86 5.10
C GLY A 11 -20.20 -16.27 6.15
N ILE A 12 -19.32 -15.35 5.75
CA ILE A 12 -18.38 -14.68 6.66
C ILE A 12 -19.16 -13.84 7.68
N ARG A 13 -20.17 -13.07 7.23
CA ARG A 13 -21.01 -12.25 8.12
C ARG A 13 -21.72 -13.10 9.16
N ARG A 14 -22.26 -14.26 8.75
CA ARG A 14 -22.91 -15.21 9.66
C ARG A 14 -21.94 -15.74 10.73
N GLN A 15 -20.74 -16.17 10.32
CA GLN A 15 -19.72 -16.68 11.26
C GLN A 15 -19.28 -15.62 12.27
N VAL A 16 -19.13 -14.36 11.83
CA VAL A 16 -18.77 -13.26 12.73
C VAL A 16 -19.90 -12.93 13.68
N MET A 17 -21.15 -12.89 13.22
CA MET A 17 -22.31 -12.73 14.12
C MET A 17 -22.38 -13.85 15.17
N GLU A 18 -22.21 -15.11 14.74
CA GLU A 18 -22.17 -16.27 15.65
C GLU A 18 -21.04 -16.16 16.68
N LYS A 19 -19.86 -15.64 16.28
CA LYS A 19 -18.74 -15.41 17.19
C LYS A 19 -19.01 -14.29 18.18
N LEU A 20 -19.53 -13.15 17.70
CA LEU A 20 -19.87 -12.00 18.56
C LEU A 20 -20.90 -12.39 19.62
N ALA A 21 -21.88 -13.22 19.27
CA ALA A 21 -22.89 -13.71 20.21
C ALA A 21 -22.34 -14.61 21.32
N ARG A 22 -21.13 -15.17 21.17
CA ARG A 22 -20.48 -16.08 22.13
C ARG A 22 -19.37 -15.42 22.95
N LEU A 23 -19.04 -14.17 22.67
CA LEU A 23 -17.97 -13.46 23.39
C LEU A 23 -18.44 -13.02 24.78
N PRO A 24 -17.58 -13.10 25.81
CA PRO A 24 -17.91 -12.65 27.15
C PRO A 24 -18.08 -11.13 27.19
N VAL A 25 -18.88 -10.64 28.15
CA VAL A 25 -19.14 -9.19 28.33
C VAL A 25 -17.85 -8.38 28.48
N GLN A 26 -16.84 -8.94 29.15
CA GLN A 26 -15.50 -8.34 29.29
C GLN A 26 -14.84 -7.95 27.96
N PHE A 27 -15.14 -8.67 26.87
CA PHE A 27 -14.64 -8.30 25.54
C PHE A 27 -15.26 -6.97 25.06
N PHE A 28 -16.53 -6.74 25.36
CA PHE A 28 -17.23 -5.51 24.98
C PHE A 28 -16.88 -4.34 25.91
N ASP A 29 -16.50 -4.61 27.16
CA ASP A 29 -16.02 -3.57 28.09
C ASP A 29 -14.61 -3.07 27.75
N SER A 30 -13.80 -3.91 27.09
CA SER A 30 -12.42 -3.59 26.70
C SER A 30 -12.27 -2.99 25.31
N HIS A 31 -13.36 -2.87 24.54
CA HIS A 31 -13.34 -2.33 23.18
C HIS A 31 -14.44 -1.28 22.98
N PRO A 32 -14.15 -0.13 22.34
CA PRO A 32 -15.19 0.84 22.00
C PRO A 32 -16.29 0.21 21.12
N HIS A 33 -17.55 0.36 21.52
CA HIS A 33 -18.69 -0.18 20.76
C HIS A 33 -18.70 0.30 19.29
N GLY A 34 -18.27 1.54 19.03
CA GLY A 34 -18.16 2.08 17.68
C GLY A 34 -17.12 1.38 16.81
N GLU A 35 -16.03 0.88 17.40
CA GLU A 35 -15.01 0.11 16.69
C GLU A 35 -15.56 -1.26 16.26
N VAL A 36 -16.25 -1.95 17.17
CA VAL A 36 -16.89 -3.23 16.88
C VAL A 36 -17.95 -3.08 15.79
N LEU A 37 -18.81 -2.05 15.89
CA LEU A 37 -19.84 -1.80 14.89
C LEU A 37 -19.25 -1.41 13.52
N SER A 38 -18.24 -0.55 13.50
CA SER A 38 -17.56 -0.15 12.26
C SER A 38 -16.94 -1.35 11.54
N ARG A 39 -16.25 -2.24 12.27
CA ARG A 39 -15.69 -3.47 11.67
C ARG A 39 -16.75 -4.43 11.16
N VAL A 40 -17.90 -4.50 11.83
CA VAL A 40 -19.00 -5.38 11.45
C VAL A 40 -19.78 -4.87 10.24
N VAL A 41 -19.88 -3.56 10.07
CA VAL A 41 -20.66 -2.96 8.98
C VAL A 41 -19.74 -2.52 7.85
N ASN A 42 -18.84 -1.58 8.13
CA ASN A 42 -18.02 -0.92 7.11
C ASN A 42 -16.99 -1.88 6.50
N ASP A 43 -16.27 -2.66 7.31
CA ASP A 43 -15.27 -3.58 6.75
C ASP A 43 -15.94 -4.69 5.94
N PHE A 44 -17.13 -5.15 6.34
CA PHE A 44 -17.90 -6.13 5.59
C PHE A 44 -18.42 -5.60 4.25
N ASP A 45 -18.92 -4.37 4.24
CA ASP A 45 -19.36 -3.72 3.00
C ASP A 45 -18.16 -3.47 2.06
N ASN A 46 -17.01 -3.09 2.62
CA ASN A 46 -15.75 -2.95 1.88
C ASN A 46 -15.27 -4.30 1.30
N ILE A 47 -15.29 -5.37 2.09
CA ILE A 47 -14.95 -6.73 1.62
C ILE A 47 -15.92 -7.17 0.52
N SER A 48 -17.21 -6.93 0.71
CA SER A 48 -18.25 -7.34 -0.24
C SER A 48 -18.08 -6.65 -1.59
N SER A 49 -17.97 -5.32 -1.58
CA SER A 49 -17.79 -4.52 -2.79
C SER A 49 -16.47 -4.87 -3.50
N THR A 50 -15.37 -4.97 -2.74
CA THR A 50 -14.05 -5.30 -3.29
C THR A 50 -14.04 -6.71 -3.91
N LEU A 51 -14.62 -7.70 -3.24
CA LEU A 51 -14.68 -9.08 -3.75
C LEU A 51 -15.50 -9.14 -5.05
N GLN A 52 -16.64 -8.46 -5.08
CA GLN A 52 -17.50 -8.42 -6.26
C GLN A 52 -16.82 -7.75 -7.45
N GLN A 53 -16.17 -6.60 -7.21
CA GLN A 53 -15.42 -5.88 -8.24
C GLN A 53 -14.24 -6.68 -8.74
N SER A 54 -13.43 -7.24 -7.83
CA SER A 54 -12.22 -8.00 -8.18
C SER A 54 -12.55 -9.25 -8.98
N LEU A 55 -13.60 -9.99 -8.62
CA LEU A 55 -14.04 -11.17 -9.39
C LEU A 55 -14.52 -10.80 -10.79
N THR A 56 -15.28 -9.71 -10.91
CA THR A 56 -15.77 -9.22 -12.20
C THR A 56 -14.61 -8.75 -13.08
N GLN A 57 -13.67 -8.01 -12.48
CA GLN A 57 -12.47 -7.53 -13.16
C GLN A 57 -11.58 -8.69 -13.60
N LEU A 58 -11.34 -9.69 -12.75
CA LEU A 58 -10.53 -10.86 -13.09
C LEU A 58 -11.09 -11.55 -14.33
N VAL A 59 -12.39 -11.86 -14.35
CA VAL A 59 -12.98 -12.54 -15.51
C VAL A 59 -12.97 -11.66 -16.75
N THR A 60 -13.27 -10.37 -16.62
CA THR A 60 -13.19 -9.43 -17.75
C THR A 60 -11.77 -9.37 -18.30
N SER A 61 -10.76 -9.26 -17.42
CA SER A 61 -9.35 -9.24 -17.78
C SER A 61 -8.90 -10.54 -18.46
N VAL A 62 -9.31 -11.71 -17.95
CA VAL A 62 -8.99 -13.01 -18.58
C VAL A 62 -9.63 -13.12 -19.96
N VAL A 63 -10.93 -12.83 -20.07
CA VAL A 63 -11.66 -12.89 -21.35
C VAL A 63 -11.06 -11.91 -22.35
N THR A 64 -10.72 -10.70 -21.91
CA THR A 64 -10.11 -9.67 -22.76
C THR A 64 -8.71 -10.09 -23.18
N PHE A 65 -7.89 -10.57 -22.26
CA PHE A 65 -6.51 -11.01 -22.53
C PHE A 65 -6.48 -12.15 -23.55
N VAL A 66 -7.27 -13.21 -23.30
CA VAL A 66 -7.39 -14.34 -24.23
C VAL A 66 -8.00 -13.90 -25.56
N GLY A 67 -9.06 -13.09 -25.52
CA GLY A 67 -9.73 -12.58 -26.71
C GLY A 67 -8.81 -11.76 -27.60
N VAL A 68 -8.01 -10.86 -27.01
CA VAL A 68 -7.01 -10.05 -27.73
C VAL A 68 -5.94 -10.95 -28.34
N ILE A 69 -5.41 -11.92 -27.61
CA ILE A 69 -4.39 -12.85 -28.16
C ILE A 69 -4.95 -13.64 -29.34
N VAL A 70 -6.16 -14.19 -29.20
CA VAL A 70 -6.81 -14.94 -30.29
C VAL A 70 -7.04 -14.06 -31.50
N MET A 71 -7.58 -12.84 -31.32
CA MET A 71 -7.78 -11.88 -32.41
C MET A 71 -6.46 -11.47 -33.07
N MET A 72 -5.39 -11.27 -32.30
CA MET A 72 -4.08 -10.94 -32.88
C MET A 72 -3.51 -12.09 -33.71
N LEU A 73 -3.60 -13.33 -33.21
CA LEU A 73 -3.13 -14.52 -33.92
C LEU A 73 -3.91 -14.80 -35.21
N THR A 74 -5.22 -14.54 -35.23
CA THR A 74 -6.04 -14.74 -36.43
C THR A 74 -5.84 -13.65 -37.47
N ILE A 75 -5.60 -12.40 -37.07
CA ILE A 75 -5.38 -11.27 -38.00
C ILE A 75 -3.95 -11.30 -38.54
N SER A 76 -2.92 -11.35 -37.69
CA SER A 76 -1.52 -11.33 -38.12
C SER A 76 -0.60 -11.93 -37.05
N PRO A 77 -0.11 -13.16 -37.26
CA PRO A 77 0.87 -13.79 -36.38
C PRO A 77 2.17 -12.99 -36.21
N ILE A 78 2.54 -12.18 -37.20
CA ILE A 78 3.77 -11.37 -37.18
C ILE A 78 3.65 -10.25 -36.14
N MET A 79 2.50 -9.57 -36.06
CA MET A 79 2.26 -8.53 -35.06
C MET A 79 2.24 -9.11 -33.64
N THR A 80 1.68 -10.32 -33.47
CA THR A 80 1.73 -11.02 -32.18
C THR A 80 3.16 -11.30 -31.74
N LEU A 81 4.01 -11.79 -32.64
CA LEU A 81 5.42 -12.07 -32.33
C LEU A 81 6.18 -10.79 -31.94
N ALA A 82 5.93 -9.68 -32.63
CA ALA A 82 6.54 -8.40 -32.29
C ALA A 82 6.17 -7.95 -30.86
N VAL A 83 4.88 -8.01 -30.49
CA VAL A 83 4.42 -7.66 -29.13
C VAL A 83 4.94 -8.65 -28.09
N ALA A 84 4.96 -9.94 -28.42
CA ALA A 84 5.46 -10.99 -27.54
C ALA A 84 6.96 -10.83 -27.22
N LEU A 85 7.74 -10.19 -28.10
CA LEU A 85 9.16 -9.87 -27.87
C LEU A 85 9.34 -8.55 -27.12
N THR A 86 8.55 -7.52 -27.42
CA THR A 86 8.68 -6.20 -26.79
C THR A 86 8.23 -6.20 -25.33
N LEU A 87 7.25 -7.04 -24.95
CA LEU A 87 6.77 -7.16 -23.57
C LEU A 87 7.84 -7.66 -22.59
N PRO A 88 8.51 -8.82 -22.81
CA PRO A 88 9.61 -9.28 -21.97
C PRO A 88 10.77 -8.28 -21.93
N LEU A 89 11.12 -7.68 -23.08
CA LEU A 89 12.19 -6.69 -23.14
C LEU A 89 11.86 -5.47 -22.25
N SER A 90 10.64 -4.94 -22.36
CA SER A 90 10.16 -3.83 -21.53
C SER A 90 10.13 -4.21 -20.06
N PHE A 91 9.71 -5.44 -19.73
CA PHE A 91 9.73 -5.95 -18.36
C PHE A 91 11.14 -6.01 -17.78
N VAL A 92 12.13 -6.52 -18.54
CA VAL A 92 13.54 -6.58 -18.10
C VAL A 92 14.11 -5.17 -17.89
N VAL A 93 13.89 -4.26 -18.85
CA VAL A 93 14.39 -2.87 -18.73
C VAL A 93 13.74 -2.18 -17.53
N THR A 94 12.42 -2.29 -17.40
CA THR A 94 11.67 -1.67 -16.29
C THR A 94 12.11 -2.22 -14.94
N THR A 95 12.27 -3.54 -14.82
CA THR A 95 12.71 -4.16 -13.55
C THR A 95 14.16 -3.81 -13.21
N MET A 96 15.06 -3.68 -14.19
CA MET A 96 16.42 -3.19 -13.95
C MET A 96 16.42 -1.75 -13.44
N ILE A 97 15.65 -0.86 -14.08
CA ILE A 97 15.54 0.55 -13.67
C ILE A 97 14.92 0.62 -12.28
N ALA A 98 13.78 -0.05 -12.06
CA ALA A 98 13.07 -0.04 -10.79
C ALA A 98 13.95 -0.54 -9.63
N LYS A 99 14.73 -1.61 -9.83
CA LYS A 99 15.67 -2.11 -8.81
C LYS A 99 16.73 -1.08 -8.44
N ARG A 100 17.30 -0.39 -9.43
CA ARG A 100 18.28 0.68 -9.17
C ARG A 100 17.62 1.86 -8.47
N SER A 101 16.48 2.32 -8.97
CA SER A 101 15.70 3.41 -8.37
C SER A 101 15.31 3.12 -6.92
N GLN A 102 14.97 1.87 -6.60
CA GLN A 102 14.61 1.48 -5.24
C GLN A 102 15.77 1.68 -4.25
N ILE A 103 17.02 1.44 -4.66
CA ILE A 103 18.20 1.66 -3.81
C ILE A 103 18.35 3.14 -3.46
N TYR A 104 18.31 4.02 -4.47
CA TYR A 104 18.38 5.47 -4.25
C TYR A 104 17.20 5.98 -3.42
N PHE A 105 16.00 5.43 -3.65
CA PHE A 105 14.81 5.78 -2.87
C PHE A 105 14.96 5.39 -1.39
N MET A 106 15.51 4.20 -1.11
CA MET A 106 15.79 3.75 0.25
C MET A 106 16.83 4.65 0.95
N GLU A 107 17.91 4.99 0.26
CA GLU A 107 18.95 5.88 0.82
C GLU A 107 18.39 7.28 1.13
N ARG A 108 17.63 7.85 0.19
CA ARG A 108 16.94 9.13 0.39
C ARG A 108 15.96 9.07 1.57
N GLN A 109 15.20 7.98 1.69
CA GLN A 109 14.25 7.80 2.78
C GLN A 109 14.95 7.68 4.15
N GLN A 110 16.13 7.06 4.20
CA GLN A 110 16.95 7.00 5.42
C GLN A 110 17.46 8.38 5.83
N ARG A 111 17.99 9.17 4.89
CA ARG A 111 18.44 10.55 5.15
C ARG A 111 17.29 11.45 5.61
N LEU A 112 16.14 11.37 4.94
CA LEU A 112 14.93 12.09 5.33
C LEU A 112 14.43 11.68 6.72
N GLY A 113 14.49 10.39 7.03
CA GLY A 113 14.14 9.86 8.36
C GLY A 113 15.05 10.40 9.46
N ALA A 114 16.36 10.45 9.22
CA ALA A 114 17.33 11.02 10.16
C ALA A 114 17.10 12.53 10.39
N LEU A 115 16.85 13.29 9.31
CA LEU A 115 16.52 14.71 9.40
C LEU A 115 15.25 14.96 10.22
N ASN A 116 14.17 14.22 9.93
CA ASN A 116 12.91 14.33 10.67
C ASN A 116 13.08 13.93 12.13
N GLY A 117 13.86 12.89 12.42
CA GLY A 117 14.18 12.48 13.80
C GLY A 117 14.91 13.58 14.57
N HIS A 118 15.90 14.23 13.95
CA HIS A 118 16.57 15.39 14.55
C HIS A 118 15.60 16.54 14.83
N VAL A 119 14.70 16.85 13.89
CA VAL A 119 13.67 17.89 14.07
C VAL A 119 12.74 17.54 15.24
N GLU A 120 12.27 16.30 15.33
CA GLU A 120 11.37 15.83 16.39
C GLU A 120 12.04 15.88 17.77
N GLU A 121 13.31 15.47 17.87
CA GLU A 121 14.09 15.53 19.11
C GLU A 121 14.31 16.99 19.55
N MET A 122 14.66 17.88 18.63
CA MET A 122 14.87 19.30 18.93
C MET A 122 13.56 20.02 19.30
N TYR A 123 12.44 19.65 18.68
CA TYR A 123 11.14 20.23 19.00
C TYR A 123 10.64 19.73 20.36
N THR A 124 10.74 18.43 20.63
CA THR A 124 10.34 17.83 21.92
C THR A 124 11.24 18.28 23.06
N GLY A 125 12.55 18.34 22.82
CA GLY A 125 13.59 18.76 23.77
C GLY A 125 13.88 20.25 23.80
N HIS A 126 13.05 21.10 23.19
CA HIS A 126 13.37 22.51 22.95
C HIS A 126 13.73 23.29 24.23
N VAL A 127 13.09 23.00 25.35
CA VAL A 127 13.40 23.61 26.66
C VAL A 127 14.83 23.31 27.09
N ILE A 128 15.30 22.07 26.87
CA ILE A 128 16.65 21.63 27.21
C ILE A 128 17.65 22.32 26.29
N VAL A 129 17.39 22.32 24.98
CA VAL A 129 18.27 22.98 23.99
C VAL A 129 18.48 24.46 24.34
N ARG A 130 17.40 25.16 24.73
CA ARG A 130 17.46 26.56 25.17
C ARG A 130 18.17 26.75 26.51
N ALA A 131 17.92 25.86 27.49
CA ALA A 131 18.55 25.95 28.80
C ALA A 131 20.09 25.82 28.73
N PHE A 132 20.60 25.05 27.77
CA PHE A 132 22.04 24.86 27.53
C PHE A 132 22.61 25.76 26.43
N GLY A 133 21.81 26.62 25.79
CA GLY A 133 22.28 27.53 24.74
C GLY A 133 22.78 26.81 23.48
N HIS A 134 22.19 25.67 23.13
CA HIS A 134 22.63 24.81 22.01
C HIS A 134 21.84 25.02 20.71
N GLU A 135 21.00 26.06 20.62
CA GLU A 135 20.14 26.31 19.46
C GLU A 135 20.94 26.42 18.16
N GLN A 136 22.05 27.17 18.17
CA GLN A 136 22.89 27.35 16.97
C GLN A 136 23.53 26.03 16.53
N ARG A 137 23.99 25.23 17.50
CA ARG A 137 24.60 23.92 17.21
C ARG A 137 23.58 22.97 16.58
N SER A 138 22.35 22.96 17.08
CA SER A 138 21.25 22.16 16.54
C SER A 138 20.83 22.60 15.14
N LEU A 139 20.84 23.91 14.87
CA LEU A 139 20.61 24.47 13.52
C LEU A 139 21.73 24.11 12.55
N ASP A 140 22.99 24.20 12.98
CA ASP A 140 24.14 23.83 12.14
C ASP A 140 24.15 22.33 11.81
N GLN A 141 23.62 21.49 12.71
CA GLN A 141 23.44 20.06 12.46
C GLN A 141 22.28 19.79 11.50
N PHE A 142 21.15 20.49 11.67
CA PHE A 142 20.02 20.43 10.74
C PHE A 142 20.43 20.82 9.32
N ASN A 143 21.14 21.95 9.17
CA ASN A 143 21.59 22.44 7.87
C ASN A 143 22.50 21.41 7.18
N ARG A 144 23.44 20.81 7.91
CA ARG A 144 24.29 19.73 7.37
C ARG A 144 23.48 18.53 6.88
N MET A 145 22.55 18.03 7.68
CA MET A 145 21.69 16.91 7.27
C MET A 145 20.79 17.26 6.08
N ASN A 146 20.34 18.51 6.00
CA ASN A 146 19.53 19.00 4.90
C ASN A 146 20.36 19.14 3.61
N ASP A 147 21.60 19.60 3.70
CA ASP A 147 22.53 19.67 2.57
C ASP A 147 22.89 18.25 2.08
N ASP A 148 23.16 17.30 3.00
CA ASP A 148 23.38 15.90 2.67
C ASP A 148 22.16 15.27 1.97
N LEU A 149 20.94 15.66 2.36
CA LEU A 149 19.72 15.22 1.69
C LEU A 149 19.57 15.86 0.31
N ALA A 150 19.90 17.14 0.18
CA ALA A 150 19.85 17.87 -1.10
C ALA A 150 20.84 17.31 -2.12
N GLU A 151 22.07 16.98 -1.70
CA GLU A 151 23.10 16.38 -2.56
C GLU A 151 22.79 14.92 -2.95
N SER A 152 21.90 14.24 -2.21
CA SER A 152 21.45 12.88 -2.54
C SER A 152 20.31 12.80 -3.56
N THR A 153 19.88 13.95 -4.09
CA THR A 153 18.80 14.07 -5.08
C THR A 153 19.35 14.17 -6.49
#